data_AF-A0A9E1DS67-F1
#
_entry.id   AF-A0A9E1DS67-F1
#
_cell.length_a   1.000
_cell.length_b   1.000
_cell.length_c   1.000
_cell.angle_alpha   90.00
_cell.angle_beta   90.00
_cell.angle_gamma   90.00
#
_symmetry.space_group_name_H-M   'P 1'
#
loop_
_entity.id
_entity.type
_entity.pdbx_description
1 polymer ?
#
loop_
_entity_poly.entity_id
_entity_poly.type
_entity_poly.pdbx_seq_one_letter_code
_entity_poly.pdbx_strand_id
1 'polypeptide(L)'
;MNPALPLIFSAAFVGFVHSLSPGHWLPVVLMVKARKWDLAAAAFGALVAASGHIFVSVGLGFVGLFVGKQFFGPNLHEVEEHAGLILIAFGLIYAIYSRYHHRHCHGHEHHGPDPRASGKAPYVFLFSLGFSPCFAVLPVFGAAIGAGSAILLGSMAAFALGVLAALVGGSLLVSRGLVKLDHPIFEHHGDLITGLGVAAMGLLLVFFPHHHTG
;
A
#
# COMPACT_ATOMS: atom_id res chain seq x y z
N MET A 1 19.71 -6.87 -18.68
CA MET A 1 19.30 -7.58 -17.45
C MET A 1 17.80 -7.83 -17.53
N ASN A 2 17.27 -8.96 -17.06
CA ASN A 2 15.83 -9.23 -17.14
C ASN A 2 15.06 -8.25 -16.22
N PRO A 3 14.18 -7.37 -16.76
CA PRO A 3 13.46 -6.38 -15.95
C PRO A 3 12.40 -6.99 -15.02
N ALA A 4 12.09 -8.29 -15.17
CA ALA A 4 11.05 -8.94 -14.37
C ALA A 4 11.34 -8.94 -12.86
N LEU A 5 12.55 -9.36 -12.47
CA LEU A 5 12.92 -9.49 -11.06
C LEU A 5 12.84 -8.16 -10.28
N PRO A 6 13.45 -7.05 -10.74
CA PRO A 6 13.38 -5.79 -10.02
C PRO A 6 11.96 -5.23 -9.94
N LEU A 7 11.13 -5.36 -10.98
CA LEU A 7 9.75 -4.86 -10.98
C LEU A 7 8.85 -5.66 -10.03
N ILE A 8 8.93 -6.99 -10.07
CA ILE A 8 8.15 -7.87 -9.19
C ILE A 8 8.56 -7.65 -7.73
N PHE A 9 9.86 -7.59 -7.45
CA PHE A 9 10.36 -7.29 -6.12
C PHE A 9 9.90 -5.91 -5.64
N SER A 10 9.98 -4.91 -6.51
CA SER A 10 9.55 -3.55 -6.20
C SER A 10 8.07 -3.48 -5.86
N ALA A 11 7.23 -4.17 -6.64
CA ALA A 11 5.80 -4.23 -6.37
C ALA A 11 5.48 -4.91 -5.02
N ALA A 12 6.14 -6.03 -4.71
CA ALA A 12 6.00 -6.70 -3.41
C ALA A 12 6.47 -5.80 -2.25
N PHE A 13 7.63 -5.16 -2.41
CA PHE A 13 8.23 -4.31 -1.39
C PHE A 13 7.36 -3.09 -1.10
N VAL A 14 6.87 -2.39 -2.13
CA VAL A 14 5.95 -1.26 -1.98
C VAL A 14 4.66 -1.72 -1.30
N GLY A 15 4.07 -2.81 -1.78
CA GLY A 15 2.86 -3.38 -1.20
C GLY A 15 3.02 -3.72 0.28
N PHE A 16 4.17 -4.26 0.67
CA PHE A 16 4.48 -4.62 2.06
C PHE A 16 4.77 -3.40 2.94
N VAL A 17 5.72 -2.55 2.56
CA VAL A 17 6.22 -1.44 3.39
C VAL A 17 5.15 -0.36 3.59
N HIS A 18 4.39 -0.01 2.55
CA HIS A 18 3.32 0.97 2.67
C HIS A 18 2.21 0.48 3.60
N SER A 19 1.84 -0.79 3.44
CA SER A 19 0.79 -1.46 4.23
C SER A 19 1.20 -1.74 5.68
N LEU A 20 2.49 -1.60 6.01
CA LEU A 20 2.97 -1.74 7.39
C LEU A 20 2.67 -0.49 8.24
N SER A 21 2.26 0.63 7.62
CA SER A 21 1.79 1.80 8.38
C SER A 21 0.61 1.42 9.27
N PRO A 22 0.61 1.83 10.56
CA PRO A 22 -0.47 1.53 11.48
C PRO A 22 -1.86 1.91 10.96
N GLY A 23 -1.97 2.93 10.11
CA GLY A 23 -3.24 3.33 9.51
C GLY A 23 -4.00 2.19 8.81
N HIS A 24 -3.30 1.17 8.30
CA HIS A 24 -3.91 0.09 7.52
C HIS A 24 -4.28 -1.16 8.34
N TRP A 25 -3.53 -1.48 9.41
CA TRP A 25 -3.77 -2.68 10.23
C TRP A 25 -4.32 -2.37 11.62
N LEU A 26 -4.14 -1.16 12.16
CA LEU A 26 -4.62 -0.77 13.48
C LEU A 26 -6.15 -0.87 13.62
N PRO A 27 -6.97 -0.43 12.65
CA PRO A 27 -8.43 -0.57 12.76
C PRO A 27 -8.90 -2.02 12.87
N VAL A 28 -8.20 -2.96 12.21
CA VAL A 28 -8.47 -4.40 12.33
C VAL A 28 -8.20 -4.87 13.75
N VAL A 29 -7.05 -4.50 14.32
CA VAL A 29 -6.69 -4.89 15.69
C VAL A 29 -7.63 -4.28 16.73
N LEU A 30 -8.04 -3.03 16.55
CA LEU A 30 -9.03 -2.38 17.41
C LEU A 30 -10.37 -3.09 17.35
N MET A 31 -10.80 -3.53 16.15
CA MET A 31 -12.01 -4.35 15.98
C MET A 31 -11.87 -5.70 16.70
N VAL A 32 -10.73 -6.38 16.56
CA VAL A 32 -10.44 -7.65 17.24
C VAL A 32 -10.57 -7.51 18.75
N LYS A 33 -9.99 -6.45 19.33
CA LYS A 33 -10.07 -6.15 20.76
C LYS A 33 -11.49 -5.81 21.21
N ALA A 34 -12.18 -4.94 20.49
CA ALA A 34 -13.53 -4.49 20.85
C ALA A 34 -14.56 -5.63 20.79
N ARG A 35 -14.40 -6.56 19.84
CA ARG A 35 -15.28 -7.70 19.60
C ARG A 35 -14.85 -8.98 20.31
N LYS A 36 -13.66 -9.01 20.91
CA LYS A 36 -13.01 -10.23 21.43
C LYS A 36 -12.96 -11.35 20.39
N TRP A 37 -12.59 -10.99 19.16
CA TRP A 37 -12.45 -11.96 18.08
C TRP A 37 -11.33 -12.96 18.39
N ASP A 38 -11.57 -14.21 18.02
CA ASP A 38 -10.52 -15.21 17.98
C ASP A 38 -9.57 -14.93 16.81
N LEU A 39 -8.48 -15.69 16.76
CA LEU A 39 -7.44 -15.49 15.75
C LEU A 39 -7.95 -15.72 14.32
N ALA A 40 -8.92 -16.61 14.14
CA ALA A 40 -9.52 -16.90 12.84
C ALA A 40 -10.36 -15.71 12.35
N ALA A 41 -11.21 -15.14 13.20
CA ALA A 41 -11.98 -13.95 12.89
C ALA A 41 -11.08 -12.71 12.68
N ALA A 42 -9.97 -12.60 13.43
CA ALA A 42 -8.94 -11.58 13.21
C ALA A 42 -8.29 -11.71 11.82
N ALA A 43 -7.86 -12.93 11.45
CA ALA A 43 -7.28 -13.21 10.14
C ALA A 43 -8.26 -12.88 9.01
N PHE A 44 -9.53 -13.28 9.18
CA PHE A 44 -10.58 -13.02 8.19
C PHE A 44 -10.88 -11.52 8.07
N GLY A 45 -10.97 -10.79 9.19
CA GLY A 45 -11.13 -9.33 9.17
C GLY A 45 -9.98 -8.62 8.46
N ALA A 46 -8.73 -9.04 8.73
CA ALA A 46 -7.56 -8.52 8.03
C ALA A 46 -7.57 -8.84 6.53
N LEU A 47 -8.01 -10.04 6.15
CA LEU A 47 -8.15 -10.44 4.75
C LEU A 47 -9.20 -9.59 4.02
N VAL A 48 -10.31 -9.28 4.67
CA VAL A 48 -11.35 -8.39 4.15
C VAL A 48 -10.83 -6.96 3.97
N ALA A 49 -10.03 -6.45 4.90
CA ALA A 49 -9.38 -5.14 4.73
C ALA A 49 -8.38 -5.14 3.57
N ALA A 50 -7.55 -6.19 3.48
CA ALA A 50 -6.56 -6.34 2.42
C ALA A 50 -7.21 -6.48 1.04
N SER A 51 -8.34 -7.19 0.93
CA SER A 51 -9.04 -7.34 -0.34
C SER A 51 -9.59 -6.02 -0.87
N GLY A 52 -10.13 -5.16 0.01
CA GLY A 52 -10.53 -3.80 -0.36
C GLY A 52 -9.36 -2.98 -0.92
N HIS A 53 -8.20 -3.07 -0.27
CA HIS A 53 -6.98 -2.35 -0.69
C HIS A 53 -6.41 -2.84 -2.01
N ILE A 54 -6.33 -4.15 -2.20
CA ILE A 54 -5.87 -4.76 -3.44
C ILE A 54 -6.84 -4.42 -4.58
N PHE A 55 -8.14 -4.55 -4.35
CA PHE A 55 -9.16 -4.30 -5.36
C PHE A 55 -9.08 -2.87 -5.90
N VAL A 56 -9.02 -1.88 -5.00
CA VAL A 56 -8.95 -0.47 -5.41
C VAL A 56 -7.59 -0.15 -6.05
N SER A 57 -6.48 -0.62 -5.49
CA SER A 57 -5.14 -0.30 -6.01
C SER A 57 -4.87 -0.93 -7.38
N VAL A 58 -5.25 -2.21 -7.56
CA VAL A 58 -5.14 -2.90 -8.86
C VAL A 58 -6.13 -2.31 -9.87
N GLY A 59 -7.37 -2.03 -9.46
CA GLY A 59 -8.37 -1.39 -10.31
C GLY A 59 -7.92 -0.01 -10.79
N LEU A 60 -7.38 0.83 -9.91
CA LEU A 60 -6.81 2.13 -10.26
C LEU A 60 -5.57 1.98 -11.14
N GLY A 61 -4.76 0.94 -10.93
CA GLY A 61 -3.69 0.54 -11.84
C GLY A 61 -4.18 0.31 -13.26
N PHE A 62 -5.22 -0.50 -13.43
CA PHE A 62 -5.82 -0.74 -14.75
C PHE A 62 -6.39 0.53 -15.39
N VAL A 63 -7.12 1.35 -14.63
CA VAL A 63 -7.68 2.63 -15.13
C VAL A 63 -6.56 3.59 -15.52
N GLY A 64 -5.55 3.75 -14.66
CA GLY A 64 -4.39 4.61 -14.91
C GLY A 64 -3.61 4.19 -16.14
N LEU A 65 -3.44 2.88 -16.37
CA LEU A 65 -2.81 2.35 -17.58
C LEU A 65 -3.66 2.60 -18.84
N PHE A 66 -4.97 2.40 -18.76
CA PHE A 66 -5.88 2.64 -19.89
C PHE A 66 -5.90 4.11 -20.31
N VAL A 67 -6.05 5.02 -19.34
CA VAL A 67 -6.00 6.47 -19.54
C VAL A 67 -4.60 6.88 -20.02
N GLY A 68 -3.55 6.37 -19.39
CA GLY A 68 -2.16 6.60 -19.75
C GLY A 68 -1.90 6.32 -21.24
N LYS A 69 -2.28 5.13 -21.70
CA LYS A 69 -2.12 4.72 -23.10
C LYS A 69 -2.95 5.56 -24.07
N GLN A 70 -4.17 5.93 -23.70
CA GLN A 70 -5.08 6.68 -24.57
C GLN A 70 -4.64 8.15 -24.76
N PHE A 71 -4.13 8.79 -23.71
CA PHE A 71 -3.82 10.23 -23.71
C PHE A 71 -2.35 10.54 -23.92
N PHE A 72 -1.45 9.66 -23.47
CA PHE A 72 -0.01 9.89 -23.51
C PHE A 72 0.73 8.90 -24.42
N GLY A 73 0.02 8.12 -25.25
CA GLY A 73 0.59 7.06 -26.09
C GLY A 73 1.93 7.38 -26.79
N PRO A 74 2.09 8.56 -27.43
CA PRO A 74 3.36 8.95 -28.07
C PRO A 74 4.48 9.36 -27.08
N ASN A 75 4.11 9.87 -25.90
CA ASN A 75 5.01 10.46 -24.91
C ASN A 75 5.11 9.61 -23.63
N LEU A 76 4.61 8.36 -23.65
CA LEU A 76 4.58 7.48 -22.49
C LEU A 76 5.99 7.25 -21.93
N HIS A 77 6.97 7.22 -22.83
CA HIS A 77 8.39 7.08 -22.50
C HIS A 77 8.92 8.25 -21.66
N GLU A 78 8.52 9.49 -21.97
CA GLU A 78 8.91 10.67 -21.19
C GLU A 78 8.28 10.63 -19.79
N VAL A 79 7.03 10.15 -19.69
CA VAL A 79 6.34 9.99 -18.39
C VAL A 79 7.00 8.90 -17.55
N GLU A 80 7.40 7.78 -18.16
CA GLU A 80 8.11 6.67 -17.51
C GLU A 80 9.50 7.09 -17.01
N GLU A 81 10.25 7.84 -17.80
CA GLU A 81 11.58 8.36 -17.44
C GLU A 81 11.52 9.26 -16.19
N HIS A 82 10.47 10.07 -16.07
CA HIS A 82 10.28 10.96 -14.93
C HIS A 82 9.57 10.29 -13.74
N ALA A 83 9.04 9.09 -13.90
CA ALA A 83 8.22 8.44 -12.87
C ALA A 83 9.01 8.17 -11.58
N GLY A 84 10.30 7.81 -11.69
CA GLY A 84 11.20 7.66 -10.55
C GLY A 84 11.38 8.98 -9.78
N LEU A 85 11.62 10.09 -10.49
CA LEU A 85 11.76 11.43 -9.89
C LEU A 85 10.46 11.90 -9.23
N ILE A 86 9.32 11.66 -9.88
CA ILE A 86 7.99 11.96 -9.33
C ILE A 86 7.76 11.18 -8.02
N LEU A 87 8.20 9.92 -7.93
CA LEU A 87 8.10 9.12 -6.72
C LEU A 87 9.03 9.57 -5.60
N ILE A 88 10.27 9.96 -5.94
CA ILE A 88 11.18 10.56 -4.97
C ILE A 88 10.55 11.82 -4.40
N ALA A 89 10.08 12.73 -5.27
CA ALA A 89 9.45 13.97 -4.86
C ALA A 89 8.21 13.72 -4.00
N PHE A 90 7.30 12.85 -4.45
CA PHE A 90 6.10 12.50 -3.71
C PHE A 90 6.41 11.87 -2.35
N GLY A 91 7.32 10.90 -2.30
CA GLY A 91 7.72 10.22 -1.06
C GLY A 91 8.37 11.19 -0.05
N LEU A 92 9.24 12.08 -0.51
CA LEU A 92 9.87 13.10 0.34
C LEU A 92 8.85 14.16 0.80
N ILE A 93 7.99 14.65 -0.10
CA ILE A 93 6.92 15.60 0.27
C ILE A 93 5.99 14.97 1.29
N TYR A 94 5.57 13.72 1.10
CA TYR A 94 4.72 12.99 2.03
C TYR A 94 5.40 12.79 3.39
N ALA A 95 6.67 12.35 3.39
CA ALA A 95 7.49 12.19 4.59
C ALA A 95 7.61 13.50 5.39
N ILE A 96 7.89 14.60 4.69
CA ILE A 96 8.02 15.94 5.25
C ILE A 96 6.67 16.44 5.77
N TYR A 97 5.61 16.36 4.97
CA TYR A 97 4.26 16.75 5.34
C TYR A 97 3.77 16.00 6.57
N SER A 98 3.91 14.67 6.57
CA SER A 98 3.61 13.80 7.72
C SER A 98 4.38 14.25 8.96
N ARG A 99 5.70 14.51 8.84
CA ARG A 99 6.53 14.96 9.97
C ARG A 99 6.10 16.29 10.57
N TYR A 100 5.59 17.21 9.76
CA TYR A 100 5.17 18.55 10.19
C TYR A 100 3.70 18.61 10.65
N HIS A 101 2.79 17.83 10.04
CA HIS A 101 1.36 17.86 10.36
C HIS A 101 0.90 16.79 11.36
N HIS A 102 1.71 15.77 11.67
CA HIS A 102 1.37 14.82 12.74
C HIS A 102 1.27 15.43 14.14
N ARG A 103 1.71 16.68 14.34
CA ARG A 103 1.58 17.37 15.64
C ARG A 103 0.16 17.83 15.97
N HIS A 104 -0.80 17.75 15.03
CA HIS A 104 -2.15 18.31 15.22
C HIS A 104 -3.32 17.33 15.11
N CYS A 105 -3.10 16.04 14.84
CA CYS A 105 -4.19 15.06 14.73
C CYS A 105 -4.23 14.12 15.94
N HIS A 106 -4.44 14.67 17.14
CA HIS A 106 -4.87 13.89 18.30
C HIS A 106 -6.40 13.98 18.39
N GLY A 107 -7.08 12.87 18.05
CA GLY A 107 -8.52 12.71 18.27
C GLY A 107 -9.38 13.08 17.07
N HIS A 108 -9.34 12.26 16.01
CA HIS A 108 -10.53 12.15 15.18
C HIS A 108 -11.49 11.21 15.90
N GLU A 109 -12.71 11.68 16.17
CA GLU A 109 -13.83 10.82 16.49
C GLU A 109 -13.88 9.71 15.43
N HIS A 110 -13.64 8.47 15.86
CA HIS A 110 -13.75 7.33 14.98
C HIS A 110 -15.22 7.16 14.61
N HIS A 111 -15.67 7.79 13.53
CA HIS A 111 -16.97 7.53 12.89
C HIS A 111 -16.98 6.15 12.19
N GLY A 112 -16.42 5.13 12.84
CA GLY A 112 -16.62 3.74 12.48
C GLY A 112 -17.98 3.26 13.01
N PRO A 113 -18.56 2.21 12.41
CA PRO A 113 -19.76 1.59 12.97
C PRO A 113 -19.50 1.14 14.40
N ASP A 114 -20.55 1.17 15.24
CA ASP A 114 -20.49 0.67 16.62
C ASP A 114 -19.80 -0.71 16.62
N PRO A 115 -18.67 -0.87 17.32
CA PRO A 115 -17.97 -2.15 17.38
C PRO A 115 -18.88 -3.28 17.87
N ARG A 116 -20.00 -2.99 18.55
CA ARG A 116 -21.00 -3.96 19.02
C ARG A 116 -22.12 -4.24 18.01
N ALA A 117 -22.14 -3.57 16.87
CA ALA A 117 -23.14 -3.79 15.82
C ALA A 117 -23.09 -5.25 15.33
N SER A 118 -24.21 -5.96 15.44
CA SER A 118 -24.35 -7.36 15.03
C SER A 118 -24.27 -7.52 13.50
N GLY A 119 -23.80 -8.68 13.04
CA GLY A 119 -23.81 -9.03 11.61
C GLY A 119 -22.57 -8.56 10.83
N LYS A 120 -22.78 -8.13 9.57
CA LYS A 120 -21.70 -7.88 8.58
C LYS A 120 -21.06 -6.49 8.66
N ALA A 121 -21.59 -5.59 9.47
CA ALA A 121 -21.15 -4.21 9.61
C ALA A 121 -19.63 -4.00 9.78
N PRO A 122 -18.90 -4.73 10.65
CA PRO A 122 -17.46 -4.51 10.78
C PRO A 122 -16.70 -4.94 9.53
N TYR A 123 -17.14 -5.97 8.81
CA TYR A 123 -16.44 -6.43 7.62
C TYR A 123 -16.61 -5.44 6.47
N VAL A 124 -17.79 -4.83 6.35
CA VAL A 124 -18.02 -3.72 5.41
C VAL A 124 -17.12 -2.53 5.74
N PHE A 125 -17.00 -2.18 7.02
CA PHE A 125 -16.09 -1.13 7.46
C PHE A 125 -14.63 -1.47 7.15
N LEU A 126 -14.15 -2.66 7.54
CA LEU A 126 -12.79 -3.11 7.26
C LEU A 126 -12.50 -3.12 5.75
N PHE A 127 -13.44 -3.56 4.93
CA PHE A 127 -13.34 -3.50 3.47
C PHE A 127 -13.23 -2.06 2.97
N SER A 128 -14.07 -1.15 3.48
CA SER A 128 -14.07 0.27 3.09
C SER A 128 -12.80 1.00 3.49
N LEU A 129 -12.14 0.62 4.60
CA LEU A 129 -10.82 1.14 4.96
C LEU A 129 -9.75 0.78 3.93
N GLY A 130 -9.94 -0.36 3.26
CA GLY A 130 -9.12 -0.75 2.12
C GLY A 130 -9.20 0.22 0.96
N PHE A 131 -10.22 1.08 0.85
CA PHE A 131 -10.39 1.96 -0.30
C PHE A 131 -9.38 3.11 -0.41
N SER A 132 -8.41 3.21 0.49
CA SER A 132 -7.23 4.07 0.29
C SER A 132 -6.38 3.51 -0.86
N PRO A 133 -6.36 4.13 -2.05
CA PRO A 133 -5.58 3.62 -3.19
C PRO A 133 -4.08 3.78 -2.96
N CYS A 134 -3.29 2.77 -3.30
CA CYS A 134 -1.84 2.88 -3.28
C CYS A 134 -1.34 3.53 -4.58
N PHE A 135 -1.24 4.86 -4.65
CA PHE A 135 -0.70 5.56 -5.83
C PHE A 135 0.78 5.23 -6.11
N ALA A 136 1.54 4.84 -5.08
CA ALA A 136 2.95 4.52 -5.19
C ALA A 136 3.26 3.30 -6.07
N VAL A 137 2.27 2.43 -6.34
CA VAL A 137 2.47 1.25 -7.21
C VAL A 137 2.27 1.56 -8.71
N LEU A 138 1.61 2.68 -9.05
CA LEU A 138 1.28 3.01 -10.44
C LEU A 138 2.50 3.06 -11.38
N PRO A 139 3.65 3.67 -11.01
CA PRO A 139 4.84 3.63 -11.85
C PRO A 139 5.40 2.24 -12.09
N VAL A 140 5.32 1.37 -11.07
CA VAL A 140 5.81 -0.01 -11.17
C VAL A 140 4.95 -0.78 -12.17
N PHE A 141 3.64 -0.59 -12.14
CA PHE A 141 2.73 -1.17 -13.13
C PHE A 141 2.91 -0.56 -14.53
N GLY A 142 3.19 0.74 -14.62
CA GLY A 142 3.60 1.40 -15.86
C GLY A 142 4.82 0.73 -16.47
N ALA A 143 5.96 0.71 -15.77
CA ALA A 143 7.17 0.07 -16.26
C ALA A 143 6.98 -1.43 -16.59
N ALA A 144 6.15 -2.14 -15.83
CA ALA A 144 5.85 -3.55 -16.09
C ALA A 144 5.04 -3.79 -17.37
N ILE A 145 4.24 -2.83 -17.85
CA ILE A 145 3.50 -2.99 -19.10
C ILE A 145 4.45 -3.00 -20.31
N GLY A 146 5.45 -2.11 -20.31
CA GLY A 146 6.45 -2.02 -21.36
C GLY A 146 7.40 -3.22 -21.39
N ALA A 147 7.53 -3.93 -20.26
CA ALA A 147 8.33 -5.16 -20.16
C ALA A 147 7.55 -6.43 -20.56
N GLY A 148 6.22 -6.39 -20.60
CA GLY A 148 5.35 -7.47 -21.05
C GLY A 148 4.25 -7.88 -20.07
N SER A 149 3.15 -8.41 -20.60
CA SER A 149 1.94 -8.73 -19.81
C SER A 149 2.18 -9.74 -18.67
N ALA A 150 3.10 -10.69 -18.85
CA ALA A 150 3.47 -11.63 -17.80
C ALA A 150 4.17 -10.95 -16.60
N ILE A 151 5.01 -9.94 -16.86
CA ILE A 151 5.73 -9.18 -15.82
C ILE A 151 4.75 -8.27 -15.09
N LEU A 152 3.79 -7.66 -15.80
CA LEU A 152 2.70 -6.90 -15.19
C LEU A 152 1.85 -7.76 -14.24
N LEU A 153 1.38 -8.92 -14.70
CA LEU A 153 0.59 -9.83 -13.86
C LEU A 153 1.39 -10.33 -12.66
N GLY A 154 2.67 -10.66 -12.86
CA GLY A 154 3.59 -11.03 -11.78
C GLY A 154 3.76 -9.90 -10.76
N SER A 155 3.87 -8.66 -11.21
CA SER A 155 4.01 -7.48 -10.34
C SER A 155 2.73 -7.19 -9.56
N MET A 156 1.55 -7.30 -10.19
CA MET A 156 0.26 -7.16 -9.51
C MET A 156 0.05 -8.25 -8.44
N ALA A 157 0.42 -9.50 -8.75
CA ALA A 157 0.36 -10.60 -7.79
C ALA A 157 1.34 -10.39 -6.63
N ALA A 158 2.58 -9.97 -6.91
CA ALA A 158 3.58 -9.64 -5.90
C ALA A 158 3.12 -8.50 -4.98
N PHE A 159 2.56 -7.43 -5.53
CA PHE A 159 1.96 -6.35 -4.75
C PHE A 159 0.87 -6.86 -3.83
N ALA A 160 -0.07 -7.66 -4.34
CA ALA A 160 -1.15 -8.25 -3.55
C ALA A 160 -0.61 -9.12 -2.40
N LEU A 161 0.41 -9.93 -2.66
CA LEU A 161 1.08 -10.74 -1.62
C LEU A 161 1.76 -9.87 -0.56
N GLY A 162 2.41 -8.78 -0.95
CA GLY A 162 3.02 -7.82 -0.02
C GLY A 162 1.98 -7.19 0.91
N VAL A 163 0.86 -6.73 0.35
CA VAL A 163 -0.26 -6.16 1.13
C VAL A 163 -0.83 -7.20 2.09
N LEU A 164 -1.10 -8.42 1.62
CA LEU A 164 -1.60 -9.51 2.47
C LEU A 164 -0.64 -9.82 3.62
N ALA A 165 0.66 -9.94 3.33
CA ALA A 165 1.67 -10.21 4.33
C ALA A 165 1.72 -9.13 5.40
N ALA A 166 1.63 -7.85 5.00
CA ALA A 166 1.65 -6.73 5.94
C ALA A 166 0.35 -6.63 6.77
N LEU A 167 -0.83 -6.63 6.14
CA LEU A 167 -2.11 -6.45 6.85
C LEU A 167 -2.45 -7.66 7.70
N VAL A 168 -2.36 -8.87 7.15
CA VAL A 168 -2.68 -10.10 7.90
C VAL A 168 -1.58 -10.38 8.92
N GLY A 169 -0.30 -10.29 8.53
CA GLY A 169 0.82 -10.51 9.43
C GLY A 169 0.84 -9.51 10.58
N GLY A 170 0.74 -8.21 10.29
CA GLY A 170 0.70 -7.16 11.30
C GLY A 170 -0.49 -7.32 12.25
N SER A 171 -1.69 -7.54 11.71
CA SER A 171 -2.90 -7.75 12.53
C SER A 171 -2.75 -8.96 13.45
N LEU A 172 -2.21 -10.08 12.97
CA LEU A 172 -2.04 -11.29 13.77
C LEU A 172 -0.92 -11.18 14.80
N LEU A 173 0.20 -10.54 14.47
CA LEU A 173 1.30 -10.31 15.41
C LEU A 173 0.83 -9.49 16.61
N VAL A 174 0.10 -8.43 16.36
CA VAL A 174 -0.43 -7.56 17.41
C VAL A 174 -1.59 -8.22 18.16
N SER A 175 -2.48 -8.95 17.46
CA SER A 175 -3.59 -9.68 18.10
C SER A 175 -3.11 -10.80 19.03
N ARG A 176 -1.94 -11.40 18.76
CA ARG A 176 -1.28 -12.37 19.65
C ARG A 176 -0.51 -11.71 20.80
N GLY A 177 -0.44 -10.37 20.85
CA GLY A 177 0.33 -9.64 21.86
C GLY A 177 1.84 -9.69 21.66
N LEU A 178 2.32 -10.15 20.49
CA LEU A 178 3.76 -10.21 20.18
C LEU A 178 4.35 -8.82 19.88
N VAL A 179 3.50 -7.87 19.51
CA VAL A 179 3.84 -6.46 19.28
C VAL A 179 2.87 -5.61 20.09
N LYS A 180 3.38 -4.72 20.95
CA LYS A 180 2.55 -3.76 21.69
C LYS A 180 2.05 -2.67 20.74
N LEU A 181 0.77 -2.31 20.87
CA LEU A 181 0.14 -1.25 20.08
C LEU A 181 0.81 0.10 20.29
N ASP A 182 1.25 0.36 21.53
CA ASP A 182 1.82 1.63 21.97
C ASP A 182 3.32 1.73 21.63
N HIS A 183 3.80 1.04 20.59
CA HIS A 183 5.21 1.10 20.24
C HIS A 183 5.48 2.49 19.60
N PRO A 184 6.24 3.37 20.27
CA PRO A 184 6.30 4.80 19.95
C PRO A 184 6.87 5.11 18.55
N ILE A 185 7.55 4.16 17.94
CA ILE A 185 8.06 4.27 16.57
C ILE A 185 6.91 4.22 15.56
N PHE A 186 5.93 3.32 15.74
CA PHE A 186 4.85 3.11 14.78
C PHE A 186 3.81 4.23 14.85
N GLU A 187 3.42 4.65 16.06
CA GLU A 187 2.49 5.78 16.24
C GLU A 187 3.03 7.12 15.73
N HIS A 188 4.33 7.36 15.87
CA HIS A 188 4.92 8.69 15.62
C HIS A 188 5.67 8.79 14.29
N HIS A 189 6.11 7.66 13.71
CA HIS A 189 6.93 7.63 12.49
C HIS A 189 6.33 6.74 11.38
N GLY A 190 5.15 6.15 11.55
CA GLY A 190 4.56 5.25 10.55
C GLY A 190 4.48 5.87 9.15
N ASP A 191 3.87 7.05 9.05
CA ASP A 191 3.73 7.75 7.76
C ASP A 191 5.05 8.34 7.25
N LEU A 192 5.97 8.70 8.16
CA LEU A 192 7.33 9.10 7.78
C LEU A 192 8.09 7.92 7.13
N ILE A 193 8.04 6.74 7.74
CA ILE A 193 8.67 5.51 7.22
C ILE A 193 8.05 5.14 5.87
N THR A 194 6.74 5.28 5.72
CA THR A 194 6.05 5.07 4.45
C THR A 194 6.54 6.05 3.38
N GLY A 195 6.62 7.34 3.69
CA GLY A 195 7.13 8.35 2.74
C GLY A 195 8.58 8.13 2.34
N LEU A 196 9.45 7.81 3.32
CA LEU A 196 10.85 7.47 3.06
C LEU A 196 10.98 6.18 2.24
N GLY A 197 10.14 5.18 2.48
CA GLY A 197 10.09 3.94 1.70
C GLY A 197 9.70 4.19 0.24
N VAL A 198 8.70 5.05 0.01
CA VAL A 198 8.31 5.47 -1.35
C VAL A 198 9.44 6.26 -2.03
N ALA A 199 10.10 7.16 -1.31
CA ALA A 199 11.23 7.91 -1.85
C ALA A 199 12.42 7.00 -2.20
N ALA A 200 12.74 6.03 -1.34
CA ALA A 200 13.78 5.04 -1.59
C ALA A 200 13.47 4.18 -2.82
N MET A 201 12.20 3.84 -3.06
CA MET A 201 11.79 3.14 -4.27
C MET A 201 11.97 4.00 -5.52
N GLY A 202 11.56 5.27 -5.49
CA GLY A 202 11.82 6.19 -6.59
C GLY A 202 13.32 6.31 -6.89
N LEU A 203 14.15 6.31 -5.85
CA LEU A 203 15.61 6.30 -5.97
C LEU A 203 16.11 5.04 -6.69
N LEU A 204 15.61 3.86 -6.32
CA LEU A 204 15.92 2.61 -7.02
C LEU A 204 15.52 2.66 -8.50
N LEU A 205 14.36 3.23 -8.83
CA LEU A 205 13.92 3.37 -10.22
C LEU A 205 14.83 4.31 -11.04
N VAL A 206 15.34 5.38 -10.43
CA VAL A 206 16.28 6.32 -11.08
C VAL A 206 17.67 5.72 -11.25
N PHE A 207 18.18 5.01 -10.23
CA PHE A 207 19.54 4.43 -10.27
C PHE A 207 19.63 3.08 -10.99
N PHE A 208 18.51 2.37 -11.14
CA PHE A 208 18.41 1.16 -11.96
C PHE A 208 17.38 1.34 -13.09
N PRO A 209 17.62 2.26 -14.05
CA PRO A 209 16.70 2.43 -15.18
C PRO A 209 16.53 1.12 -15.93
N HIS A 210 15.29 0.71 -16.14
CA HIS A 210 15.01 -0.36 -17.10
C HIS A 210 15.13 0.25 -18.49
N HIS A 211 16.31 0.11 -19.11
CA HIS A 211 16.47 0.44 -20.52
C HIS A 211 15.55 -0.48 -21.33
N HIS A 212 14.49 0.10 -21.91
CA HIS A 212 13.69 -0.54 -22.94
C HIS A 212 14.57 -0.66 -24.21
N THR A 213 15.17 -1.82 -24.41
CA THR A 213 15.77 -2.15 -25.70
C THR A 213 14.70 -2.79 -26.58
N GLY A 214 14.20 -2.02 -27.56
CA GLY A 214 13.47 -2.52 -28.74
C GLY A 214 11.96 -2.35 -28.68
#